data_AF-A0A3A8YKF5-F1
#
_entry.id   AF-A0A3A8YKF5-F1
#
_cell.length_a   1.000
_cell.length_b   1.000
_cell.length_c   1.000
_cell.angle_alpha   90.00
_cell.angle_beta   90.00
_cell.angle_gamma   90.00
#
_symmetry.space_group_name_H-M   'P 1'
#
loop_
_entity.id
_entity.type
_entity.pdbx_description
1 polymer ?
#
loop_
_entity_poly.entity_id
_entity_poly.type
_entity_poly.pdbx_seq_one_letter_code
_entity_poly.pdbx_strand_id
1 'polypeptide(L)'
;MWCPKCKIEYRKGVTVCADCGTELVERESGYGVDICEIKDEAAADEIVEFLRYSGIEDVEKEKTADDGGFKISVPAKLERKAEKLVHGYLIAKEEEKEERPERASAEDVSETLEEDRPALEEKEDGEEALFSEETEDTTEILHTSTKNEYVKIADKYRDIKYSGITFIFFGILGGIYLMLCRFEVIPIQYNVFVFWVIALLFAGFFVSGIVSIVKSQKLKGMIPEEERKIKDVWAWLGENLTEEMVEGWSDNSVSEGENDLLIAAHIRQMLVHEYPSEPEAFLEMIADEYYEKNYV
;
A
#
# COMPACT_ATOMS: atom_id res chain seq x y z
N MET A 1 -28.25 23.72 -22.80
CA MET A 1 -28.78 22.83 -23.87
C MET A 1 -27.58 22.25 -24.58
N TRP A 2 -27.51 20.94 -24.71
CA TRP A 2 -26.32 20.22 -25.17
C TRP A 2 -26.60 19.45 -26.45
N CYS A 3 -25.66 19.49 -27.40
CA CYS A 3 -25.76 18.67 -28.60
C CYS A 3 -25.05 17.32 -28.39
N PRO A 4 -25.77 16.18 -28.38
CA PRO A 4 -25.14 14.86 -28.16
C PRO A 4 -24.23 14.42 -29.32
N LYS A 5 -24.43 14.99 -30.53
CA LYS A 5 -23.67 14.63 -31.73
C LYS A 5 -22.37 15.43 -31.87
N CYS A 6 -22.45 16.75 -31.79
CA CYS A 6 -21.32 17.67 -31.94
C CYS A 6 -20.55 17.93 -30.64
N LYS A 7 -21.11 17.55 -29.48
CA LYS A 7 -20.54 17.83 -28.16
C LYS A 7 -20.26 19.33 -27.90
N ILE A 8 -21.20 20.18 -28.33
CA ILE A 8 -21.12 21.64 -28.15
C ILE A 8 -22.23 22.08 -27.20
N GLU A 9 -21.88 22.96 -26.27
CA GLU A 9 -22.82 23.55 -25.32
C GLU A 9 -23.42 24.85 -25.86
N TYR A 10 -24.75 24.97 -25.70
CA TYR A 10 -25.52 26.12 -26.13
C TYR A 10 -26.21 26.79 -24.93
N ARG A 11 -26.33 28.12 -25.02
CA ARG A 11 -27.05 28.94 -24.05
C ARG A 11 -28.53 28.53 -23.98
N LYS A 12 -29.13 28.69 -22.78
CA LYS A 12 -30.54 28.37 -22.52
C LYS A 12 -31.46 29.16 -23.47
N GLY A 13 -32.38 28.46 -24.13
CA GLY A 13 -33.30 29.01 -25.13
C GLY A 13 -33.06 28.53 -26.58
N VAL A 14 -31.89 27.92 -26.87
CA VAL A 14 -31.62 27.27 -28.16
C VAL A 14 -32.01 25.80 -28.05
N THR A 15 -32.89 25.32 -28.94
CA THR A 15 -33.43 23.95 -28.90
C THR A 15 -32.90 23.04 -30.01
N VAL A 16 -32.15 23.56 -30.99
CA VAL A 16 -31.61 22.80 -32.12
C VAL A 16 -30.15 23.19 -32.36
N CYS A 17 -29.28 22.19 -32.60
CA CYS A 17 -27.87 22.40 -32.90
C CYS A 17 -27.70 23.09 -34.26
N ALA A 18 -26.93 24.18 -34.30
CA ALA A 18 -26.67 24.93 -35.53
C ALA A 18 -25.83 24.15 -36.56
N ASP A 19 -24.99 23.21 -36.09
CA ASP A 19 -24.05 22.49 -36.96
C ASP A 19 -24.61 21.18 -37.50
N CYS A 20 -25.34 20.41 -36.69
CA CYS A 20 -25.86 19.09 -37.11
C CYS A 20 -27.40 18.98 -37.12
N GLY A 21 -28.12 20.06 -36.79
CA GLY A 21 -29.58 20.10 -36.86
C GLY A 21 -30.32 19.16 -35.90
N THR A 22 -29.62 18.57 -34.92
CA THR A 22 -30.23 17.65 -33.93
C THR A 22 -30.83 18.46 -32.78
N GLU A 23 -31.97 18.03 -32.24
CA GLU A 23 -32.56 18.63 -31.04
C GLU A 23 -31.59 18.57 -29.87
N LEU A 24 -31.44 19.71 -29.19
CA LEU A 24 -30.55 19.86 -28.05
C LEU A 24 -31.27 19.33 -26.81
N VAL A 25 -30.56 18.51 -26.06
CA VAL A 25 -31.07 17.93 -24.82
C VAL A 25 -30.64 18.78 -23.63
N GLU A 26 -31.47 18.86 -22.60
CA GLU A 26 -30.98 19.30 -21.29
C GLU A 26 -30.01 18.23 -20.77
N ARG A 27 -28.87 18.66 -20.24
CA ARG A 27 -27.96 17.74 -19.56
C ARG A 27 -28.65 17.39 -18.24
N GLU A 28 -29.13 16.15 -18.10
CA GLU A 28 -29.70 15.68 -16.84
C GLU A 28 -28.60 15.70 -15.77
N SER A 29 -28.75 16.59 -14.79
CA SER A 29 -27.94 16.69 -13.58
C SER A 29 -28.34 15.58 -12.61
N GLY A 30 -27.83 14.36 -12.80
CA GLY A 30 -28.28 13.25 -11.95
C GLY A 30 -27.62 11.89 -12.15
N TYR A 31 -26.32 11.84 -12.42
CA TYR A 31 -25.59 10.55 -12.48
C TYR A 31 -24.21 10.60 -11.80
N GLY A 32 -24.04 11.50 -10.84
CA GLY A 32 -22.91 11.47 -9.92
C GLY A 32 -23.09 10.32 -8.92
N VAL A 33 -22.07 9.48 -8.79
CA VAL A 33 -21.92 8.57 -7.65
C VAL A 33 -20.92 9.20 -6.71
N ASP A 34 -21.26 9.21 -5.43
CA ASP A 34 -20.42 9.77 -4.38
C ASP A 34 -19.27 8.82 -4.09
N ILE A 35 -18.04 9.34 -4.19
CA ILE A 35 -16.81 8.54 -4.06
C ILE A 35 -16.10 8.77 -2.73
N CYS A 36 -16.25 9.95 -2.12
CA CYS A 36 -15.72 10.23 -0.80
C CYS A 36 -16.40 11.43 -0.14
N GLU A 37 -16.29 11.48 1.19
CA GLU A 37 -16.73 12.59 2.02
C GLU A 37 -15.59 13.02 2.94
N ILE A 38 -15.23 14.31 2.90
CA ILE A 38 -14.06 14.85 3.60
C ILE A 38 -14.47 16.09 4.37
N LYS A 39 -14.06 16.17 5.64
CA LYS A 39 -14.42 17.29 6.53
C LYS A 39 -13.61 18.56 6.26
N ASP A 40 -12.38 18.41 5.77
CA ASP A 40 -11.49 19.52 5.47
C ASP A 40 -11.72 20.07 4.05
N GLU A 41 -12.03 21.36 3.95
CA GLU A 41 -12.35 22.02 2.67
C GLU A 41 -11.16 22.04 1.70
N ALA A 42 -9.95 22.27 2.23
CA ALA A 42 -8.73 22.34 1.43
C ALA A 42 -8.35 20.97 0.85
N ALA A 43 -8.46 19.91 1.65
CA ALA A 43 -8.27 18.54 1.20
C ALA A 43 -9.32 18.12 0.16
N ALA A 44 -10.58 18.55 0.32
CA ALA A 44 -11.62 18.30 -0.66
C ALA A 44 -11.32 18.99 -2.02
N ASP A 45 -10.85 20.24 -2.00
CA ASP A 45 -10.45 20.96 -3.22
C ASP A 45 -9.26 20.31 -3.92
N GLU A 46 -8.26 19.87 -3.15
CA GLU A 46 -7.07 19.21 -3.69
C GLU A 46 -7.41 17.89 -4.40
N ILE A 47 -8.36 17.11 -3.85
CA ILE A 47 -8.82 15.87 -4.47
C ILE A 47 -9.61 16.14 -5.75
N VAL A 48 -10.44 17.19 -5.78
CA VAL A 48 -11.13 17.60 -7.01
C VAL A 48 -10.13 17.97 -8.10
N GLU A 49 -9.07 18.71 -7.76
CA GLU A 49 -8.01 19.07 -8.70
C GLU A 49 -7.24 17.84 -9.19
N PHE A 50 -6.88 16.93 -8.28
CA PHE A 50 -6.20 15.68 -8.60
C PHE A 50 -7.01 14.78 -9.55
N LEU A 51 -8.32 14.66 -9.34
CA LEU A 51 -9.20 13.88 -10.21
C LEU A 51 -9.30 14.49 -11.61
N ARG A 52 -9.34 15.82 -11.70
CA ARG A 52 -9.31 16.54 -13.00
C ARG A 52 -8.00 16.32 -13.73
N TYR A 53 -6.87 16.44 -13.02
CA TYR A 53 -5.55 16.14 -13.58
C TYR A 53 -5.45 14.69 -14.07
N SER A 54 -6.07 13.75 -13.35
CA SER A 54 -6.12 12.32 -13.67
C SER A 54 -7.10 11.95 -14.81
N GLY A 55 -7.70 12.96 -15.45
CA GLY A 55 -8.56 12.81 -16.62
C GLY A 55 -10.03 12.55 -16.31
N ILE A 56 -10.51 12.93 -15.12
CA ILE A 56 -11.93 12.94 -14.76
C ILE A 56 -12.37 14.41 -14.69
N GLU A 57 -12.90 14.93 -15.79
CA GLU A 57 -13.23 16.37 -15.91
C GLU A 57 -14.54 16.73 -15.19
N ASP A 58 -15.54 15.84 -15.26
CA ASP A 58 -16.85 16.02 -14.63
C ASP A 58 -16.76 15.56 -13.15
N VAL A 59 -16.27 16.44 -12.26
CA VAL A 59 -16.22 16.20 -10.79
C VAL A 59 -17.01 17.29 -10.09
N GLU A 60 -17.96 16.88 -9.24
CA GLU A 60 -18.84 17.76 -8.46
C GLU A 60 -18.46 17.70 -6.98
N LYS A 61 -18.41 18.87 -6.32
CA LYS A 61 -18.19 19.02 -4.87
C LYS A 61 -19.43 19.64 -4.24
N GLU A 62 -20.08 18.94 -3.34
CA GLU A 62 -21.25 19.41 -2.62
C GLU A 62 -20.97 19.48 -1.12
N LYS A 63 -21.55 20.45 -0.41
CA LYS A 63 -21.40 20.58 1.04
C LYS A 63 -22.54 19.84 1.75
N THR A 64 -22.21 18.92 2.64
CA THR A 64 -23.18 18.15 3.41
C THR A 64 -23.82 19.02 4.50
N ALA A 65 -25.14 18.88 4.68
CA ALA A 65 -25.92 19.72 5.60
C ALA A 65 -25.80 19.30 7.08
N ASP A 66 -25.45 18.04 7.36
CA ASP A 66 -25.53 17.46 8.71
C ASP A 66 -24.21 17.50 9.51
N ASP A 67 -23.04 17.62 8.87
CA ASP A 67 -21.74 17.46 9.54
C ASP A 67 -20.63 18.43 9.06
N GLY A 68 -20.95 19.34 8.13
CA GLY A 68 -19.99 20.29 7.57
C GLY A 68 -18.97 19.67 6.60
N GLY A 69 -19.14 18.40 6.22
CA GLY A 69 -18.31 17.72 5.24
C GLY A 69 -18.53 18.18 3.80
N PHE A 70 -17.60 17.80 2.94
CA PHE A 70 -17.64 17.99 1.49
C PHE A 70 -17.69 16.64 0.82
N LYS A 71 -18.76 16.42 0.07
CA LYS A 71 -19.00 15.23 -0.74
C LYS A 71 -18.47 15.43 -2.14
N ILE A 72 -17.68 14.49 -2.63
CA ILE A 72 -17.14 14.50 -3.98
C ILE A 72 -17.84 13.42 -4.81
N SER A 73 -18.35 13.83 -5.97
CA SER A 73 -19.23 13.04 -6.81
C SER A 73 -18.73 13.01 -8.26
N VAL A 74 -18.78 11.85 -8.90
CA VAL A 74 -18.28 11.64 -10.28
C VAL A 74 -19.25 10.80 -11.12
N PRO A 75 -19.24 10.89 -12.45
CA PRO A 75 -20.10 10.05 -13.29
C PRO A 75 -19.96 8.57 -12.97
N ALA A 76 -21.08 7.85 -12.82
CA ALA A 76 -21.11 6.41 -12.51
C ALA A 76 -20.20 5.54 -13.39
N LYS A 77 -19.94 5.95 -14.63
CA LYS A 77 -19.01 5.24 -15.54
C LYS A 77 -17.55 5.26 -15.09
N LEU A 78 -17.17 6.23 -14.26
CA LEU A 78 -15.80 6.50 -13.82
C LEU A 78 -15.61 6.23 -12.32
N GLU A 79 -16.66 5.87 -11.58
CA GLU A 79 -16.67 5.55 -10.15
C GLU A 79 -15.48 4.68 -9.73
N ARG A 80 -15.38 3.46 -10.28
CA ARG A 80 -14.28 2.51 -9.93
C ARG A 80 -12.88 3.05 -10.21
N LYS A 81 -12.72 3.95 -11.19
CA LYS A 81 -11.43 4.58 -11.50
C LYS A 81 -11.15 5.70 -10.50
N ALA A 82 -12.15 6.53 -10.22
CA ALA A 82 -12.06 7.64 -9.28
C ALA A 82 -11.81 7.16 -7.85
N GLU A 83 -12.53 6.16 -7.37
CA GLU A 83 -12.33 5.57 -6.04
C GLU A 83 -10.89 5.09 -5.83
N LYS A 84 -10.34 4.37 -6.82
CA LYS A 84 -8.94 3.91 -6.76
C LYS A 84 -7.94 5.06 -6.71
N LEU A 85 -8.19 6.10 -7.49
CA LEU A 85 -7.35 7.30 -7.51
C LEU A 85 -7.41 8.05 -6.18
N VAL A 86 -8.61 8.30 -5.65
CA VAL A 86 -8.80 8.97 -4.36
C VAL A 86 -8.19 8.16 -3.22
N HIS A 87 -8.40 6.86 -3.19
CA HIS A 87 -7.84 5.97 -2.18
C HIS A 87 -6.30 6.00 -2.18
N GLY A 88 -5.67 5.88 -3.35
CA GLY A 88 -4.21 5.99 -3.46
C GLY A 88 -3.67 7.35 -3.04
N TYR A 89 -4.39 8.42 -3.39
CA TYR A 89 -4.03 9.79 -3.00
C TYR A 89 -4.10 10.01 -1.48
N LEU A 90 -5.15 9.51 -0.81
CA LEU A 90 -5.30 9.65 0.65
C LEU A 90 -4.18 8.91 1.41
N ILE A 91 -3.84 7.70 0.97
CA ILE A 91 -2.74 6.92 1.57
C ILE A 91 -1.40 7.64 1.44
N ALA A 92 -1.06 8.12 0.23
CA ALA A 92 0.19 8.84 0.01
C ALA A 92 0.30 10.09 0.89
N LYS A 93 -0.82 10.77 1.15
CA LYS A 93 -0.85 11.96 2.00
C LYS A 93 -0.72 11.64 3.49
N GLU A 94 -1.21 10.49 3.94
CA GLU A 94 -1.00 10.01 5.31
C GLU A 94 0.47 9.63 5.53
N GLU A 95 1.10 8.97 4.57
CA GLU A 95 2.53 8.61 4.62
C GLU A 95 3.44 9.85 4.63
N GLU A 96 3.19 10.86 3.78
CA GLU A 96 3.94 12.12 3.79
C GLU A 96 3.83 12.89 5.13
N LYS A 97 2.74 12.67 5.86
CA LYS A 97 2.49 13.29 7.16
C LYS A 97 3.21 12.54 8.28
N GLU A 98 3.37 11.23 8.17
CA GLU A 98 4.17 10.41 9.09
C GLU A 98 5.68 10.58 8.88
N GLU A 99 6.13 10.84 7.65
CA GLU A 99 7.55 11.04 7.32
C GLU A 99 8.10 12.44 7.66
N ARG A 100 7.24 13.40 8.01
CA ARG A 100 7.66 14.76 8.36
C ARG A 100 7.71 14.93 9.89
N PRO A 101 8.88 14.77 10.55
CA PRO A 101 8.96 14.92 12.00
C PRO A 101 8.61 16.36 12.38
N GLU A 102 7.60 16.52 13.24
CA GLU A 102 7.26 17.78 13.89
C GLU A 102 8.51 18.42 14.51
N ARG A 103 8.97 19.52 13.90
CA ARG A 103 9.79 20.51 14.58
C ARG A 103 9.12 21.87 14.47
N ALA A 104 8.99 22.49 15.64
CA ALA A 104 8.36 23.78 15.98
C ALA A 104 6.83 23.68 16.15
N SER A 105 6.24 23.99 17.31
CA SER A 105 6.73 24.74 18.46
C SER A 105 5.88 24.45 19.71
N ALA A 106 6.56 24.29 20.84
CA ALA A 106 5.96 24.51 22.15
C ALA A 106 5.60 25.99 22.34
N GLU A 107 4.63 26.23 23.23
CA GLU A 107 4.02 27.51 23.67
C GLU A 107 2.73 27.93 22.95
N ASP A 108 1.59 27.35 23.34
CA ASP A 108 0.59 28.07 24.14
C ASP A 108 -0.30 27.08 24.92
N VAL A 109 -0.67 27.48 26.13
CA VAL A 109 -1.31 26.71 27.19
C VAL A 109 -2.77 27.15 27.30
N SER A 110 -3.73 26.21 27.28
CA SER A 110 -4.77 26.17 28.34
C SER A 110 -5.66 24.93 28.25
N GLU A 111 -5.77 24.27 29.40
CA GLU A 111 -6.88 23.45 29.90
C GLU A 111 -8.18 23.46 29.10
N THR A 112 -8.75 22.28 28.87
CA THR A 112 -9.93 21.83 29.65
C THR A 112 -10.21 20.35 29.40
N LEU A 113 -10.24 19.59 30.49
CA LEU A 113 -10.95 18.33 30.60
C LEU A 113 -12.45 18.65 30.50
N GLU A 114 -13.23 17.88 29.75
CA GLU A 114 -14.50 17.33 30.22
C GLU A 114 -15.05 16.25 29.28
N GLU A 115 -15.71 15.29 29.94
CA GLU A 115 -16.36 14.09 29.43
C GLU A 115 -17.51 14.43 28.46
N ASP A 116 -17.72 13.62 27.41
CA ASP A 116 -19.05 13.01 27.24
C ASP A 116 -19.02 11.82 26.28
N ARG A 117 -19.69 10.75 26.72
CA ARG A 117 -20.02 9.54 25.96
C ARG A 117 -21.54 9.52 25.86
N PRO A 118 -22.15 9.38 24.68
CA PRO A 118 -23.42 8.70 24.59
C PRO A 118 -23.18 7.21 24.32
N ALA A 119 -23.81 6.41 25.17
CA ALA A 119 -23.90 4.97 25.11
C ALA A 119 -25.12 4.51 24.27
N LEU A 120 -25.17 3.19 24.04
CA LEU A 120 -26.32 2.35 23.66
C LEU A 120 -26.58 2.26 22.14
N GLU A 121 -26.80 1.09 21.52
CA GLU A 121 -27.26 -0.19 22.05
C GLU A 121 -26.99 -1.35 21.06
N GLU A 122 -26.80 -2.54 21.63
CA GLU A 122 -26.51 -3.82 20.99
C GLU A 122 -27.71 -4.39 20.21
N LYS A 123 -27.42 -5.16 19.15
CA LYS A 123 -28.17 -6.38 18.84
C LYS A 123 -27.21 -7.50 18.46
N GLU A 124 -27.15 -8.49 19.35
CA GLU A 124 -26.61 -9.82 19.13
C GLU A 124 -27.67 -10.69 18.44
N ASP A 125 -27.31 -11.31 17.32
CA ASP A 125 -27.93 -12.53 16.84
C ASP A 125 -26.80 -13.37 16.22
N GLY A 126 -26.28 -14.34 16.99
CA GLY A 126 -25.17 -15.19 16.59
C GLY A 126 -25.58 -16.36 15.70
N GLU A 127 -24.63 -16.85 14.91
CA GLU A 127 -24.52 -18.25 14.52
C GLU A 127 -23.05 -18.57 14.17
N GLU A 128 -22.55 -19.64 14.78
CA GLU A 128 -21.19 -20.16 14.67
C GLU A 128 -20.92 -20.86 13.32
N ALA A 129 -19.62 -21.01 13.05
CA ALA A 129 -18.97 -21.92 12.11
C ALA A 129 -18.85 -21.42 10.65
N LEU A 130 -17.62 -21.22 10.18
CA LEU A 130 -16.77 -22.33 9.74
C LEU A 130 -15.33 -21.83 9.52
N PHE A 131 -14.39 -22.57 10.11
CA PHE A 131 -13.00 -22.61 9.68
C PHE A 131 -12.95 -22.95 8.19
N SER A 132 -12.49 -22.02 7.34
CA SER A 132 -11.91 -22.36 6.04
C SER A 132 -10.59 -21.64 5.88
N GLU A 133 -9.57 -22.45 5.65
CA GLU A 133 -8.20 -22.06 5.38
C GLU A 133 -8.10 -21.22 4.11
N GLU A 134 -7.94 -19.91 4.24
CA GLU A 134 -7.24 -19.10 3.23
C GLU A 134 -6.38 -18.09 4.00
N THR A 135 -5.10 -18.43 4.18
CA THR A 135 -4.09 -17.44 4.53
C THR A 135 -3.90 -16.55 3.30
N GLU A 136 -4.74 -15.54 3.16
CA GLU A 136 -4.45 -14.42 2.26
C GLU A 136 -3.23 -13.67 2.81
N ASP A 137 -2.31 -13.49 1.89
CA ASP A 137 -1.00 -12.90 2.04
C ASP A 137 -1.15 -11.45 2.51
N THR A 138 -0.94 -11.18 3.81
CA THR A 138 -0.92 -9.80 4.34
C THR A 138 0.26 -8.98 3.81
N THR A 139 0.96 -9.47 2.78
CA THR A 139 2.02 -8.79 2.04
C THR A 139 1.55 -8.27 0.67
N GLU A 140 0.34 -8.59 0.21
CA GLU A 140 -0.16 -8.18 -1.13
C GLU A 140 -0.90 -6.83 -1.18
N ILE A 141 -1.13 -6.16 -0.04
CA ILE A 141 -1.96 -4.94 -0.01
C ILE A 141 -1.16 -3.64 -0.28
N LEU A 142 0.18 -3.68 -0.30
CA LEU A 142 1.04 -2.48 -0.46
C LEU A 142 1.79 -2.37 -1.80
N HIS A 143 1.61 -3.30 -2.74
CA HIS A 143 2.38 -3.28 -4.00
C HIS A 143 1.48 -3.19 -5.22
N THR A 144 0.88 -2.01 -5.45
CA THR A 144 0.32 -1.68 -6.77
C THR A 144 1.36 -0.98 -7.64
N SER A 145 2.42 -1.70 -7.99
CA SER A 145 3.13 -1.52 -9.24
C SER A 145 3.47 -2.91 -9.77
N THR A 146 3.25 -3.14 -11.05
CA THR A 146 3.21 -4.47 -11.67
C THR A 146 4.61 -5.07 -11.81
N LYS A 147 5.22 -5.45 -10.68
CA LYS A 147 6.38 -6.35 -10.55
C LYS A 147 6.65 -6.56 -9.06
N ASN A 148 6.47 -7.79 -8.58
CA ASN A 148 7.03 -8.13 -7.27
C ASN A 148 8.55 -8.13 -7.40
N GLU A 149 9.20 -7.16 -6.77
CA GLU A 149 10.65 -7.16 -6.57
C GLU A 149 11.06 -8.48 -5.89
N TYR A 150 12.10 -9.12 -6.40
CA TYR A 150 12.49 -10.40 -5.87
C TYR A 150 13.23 -10.22 -4.55
N VAL A 151 12.63 -10.72 -3.48
CA VAL A 151 13.28 -10.80 -2.17
C VAL A 151 13.89 -12.18 -1.98
N LYS A 152 15.19 -12.22 -1.67
CA LYS A 152 15.97 -13.44 -1.41
C LYS A 152 15.32 -14.30 -0.32
N ILE A 153 15.40 -15.62 -0.48
CA ILE A 153 14.88 -16.57 0.54
C ILE A 153 15.63 -16.38 1.87
N ALA A 154 16.93 -16.03 1.83
CA ALA A 154 17.71 -15.71 3.01
C ALA A 154 17.14 -14.52 3.81
N ASP A 155 16.70 -13.47 3.12
CA ASP A 155 16.10 -12.28 3.74
C ASP A 155 14.71 -12.61 4.27
N LYS A 156 13.85 -13.28 3.48
CA LYS A 156 12.54 -13.77 3.94
C LYS A 156 12.65 -14.65 5.20
N TYR A 157 13.65 -15.53 5.25
CA TYR A 157 13.93 -16.36 6.43
C TYR A 157 14.24 -15.50 7.65
N ARG A 158 15.12 -14.52 7.48
CA ARG A 158 15.57 -13.62 8.54
C ARG A 158 14.38 -12.83 9.10
N ASP A 159 13.55 -12.27 8.23
CA ASP A 159 12.44 -11.40 8.62
C ASP A 159 11.35 -12.19 9.34
N ILE A 160 10.94 -13.35 8.81
CA ILE A 160 9.96 -14.23 9.47
C ILE A 160 10.50 -14.72 10.81
N LYS A 161 11.79 -15.11 10.87
CA LYS A 161 12.41 -15.57 12.12
C LYS A 161 12.42 -14.47 13.18
N TYR A 162 12.85 -13.25 12.84
CA TYR A 162 12.91 -12.16 13.81
C TYR A 162 11.52 -11.70 14.22
N SER A 163 10.57 -11.63 13.29
CA SER A 163 9.15 -11.38 13.60
C SER A 163 8.65 -12.40 14.62
N GLY A 164 8.90 -13.70 14.40
CA GLY A 164 8.54 -14.75 15.35
C GLY A 164 9.20 -14.62 16.73
N ILE A 165 10.48 -14.29 16.78
CA ILE A 165 11.21 -14.05 18.04
C ILE A 165 10.61 -12.87 18.81
N THR A 166 10.28 -11.77 18.11
CA THR A 166 9.68 -10.58 18.70
C THR A 166 8.32 -10.89 19.33
N PHE A 167 7.47 -11.64 18.62
CA PHE A 167 6.17 -12.10 19.17
C PHE A 167 6.33 -12.97 20.41
N ILE A 168 7.30 -13.89 20.42
CA ILE A 168 7.60 -14.71 21.60
C ILE A 168 8.08 -13.83 22.75
N PHE A 169 8.98 -12.88 22.49
CA PHE A 169 9.51 -11.97 23.51
C PHE A 169 8.39 -11.19 24.18
N PHE A 170 7.49 -10.55 23.41
CA PHE A 170 6.36 -9.82 23.96
C PHE A 170 5.33 -10.73 24.63
N GLY A 171 5.10 -11.93 24.09
CA GLY A 171 4.22 -12.93 24.72
C GLY A 171 4.74 -13.36 26.10
N ILE A 172 6.04 -13.65 26.24
CA ILE A 172 6.67 -14.00 27.52
C ILE A 172 6.68 -12.80 28.47
N LEU A 173 7.10 -11.62 27.98
CA LEU A 173 7.17 -10.41 28.80
C LEU A 173 5.79 -10.03 29.34
N GLY A 174 4.76 -10.12 28.50
CA GLY A 174 3.36 -9.93 28.89
C GLY A 174 2.86 -10.98 29.88
N GLY A 175 3.23 -12.25 29.70
CA GLY A 175 2.94 -13.31 30.66
C GLY A 175 3.58 -13.05 32.04
N ILE A 176 4.84 -12.61 32.07
CA ILE A 176 5.55 -12.22 33.31
C ILE A 176 4.86 -11.01 33.96
N TYR A 177 4.47 -10.01 33.16
CA TYR A 177 3.71 -8.86 33.65
C TYR A 177 2.41 -9.27 34.36
N LEU A 178 1.60 -10.14 33.73
CA LEU A 178 0.38 -10.65 34.34
C LEU A 178 0.65 -11.45 35.62
N MET A 179 1.74 -12.22 35.64
CA MET A 179 2.18 -12.96 36.82
C MET A 179 2.52 -12.00 37.96
N LEU A 180 3.28 -10.93 37.70
CA LEU A 180 3.63 -9.90 38.69
C LEU A 180 2.40 -9.17 39.24
N CYS A 181 1.40 -8.85 38.39
CA CYS A 181 0.12 -8.29 38.85
C CYS A 181 -0.63 -9.26 39.76
N ARG A 182 -0.55 -10.58 39.49
CA ARG A 182 -1.18 -11.62 40.31
C ARG A 182 -0.51 -11.84 41.67
N PHE A 183 0.78 -11.50 41.81
CA PHE A 183 1.52 -11.54 43.08
C PHE A 183 1.46 -10.22 43.86
N GLU A 184 0.64 -9.25 43.42
CA GLU A 184 0.50 -7.94 44.06
C GLU A 184 1.83 -7.16 44.20
N VAL A 185 2.86 -7.52 43.41
CA VAL A 185 4.12 -6.78 43.33
C VAL A 185 3.87 -5.41 42.70
N ILE A 186 2.99 -5.37 41.70
CA ILE A 186 2.48 -4.17 41.06
C ILE A 186 1.02 -4.00 41.51
N PRO A 187 0.62 -2.87 42.13
CA PRO A 187 -0.71 -2.68 42.72
C PRO A 187 -1.78 -2.35 41.67
N ILE A 188 -1.84 -3.11 40.57
CA ILE A 188 -2.89 -2.99 39.54
C ILE A 188 -3.86 -4.17 39.72
N GLN A 189 -5.11 -3.85 40.04
CA GLN A 189 -6.16 -4.84 40.23
C GLN A 189 -6.97 -4.99 38.95
N TYR A 190 -6.75 -6.08 38.23
CA TYR A 190 -7.58 -6.45 37.11
C TYR A 190 -8.84 -7.18 37.56
N ASN A 191 -9.97 -6.89 36.92
CA ASN A 191 -11.12 -7.78 36.99
C ASN A 191 -10.73 -9.15 36.38
N VAL A 192 -11.23 -10.24 36.97
CA VAL A 192 -10.93 -11.62 36.54
C VAL A 192 -11.20 -11.80 35.04
N PHE A 193 -12.29 -11.23 34.52
CA PHE A 193 -12.61 -11.29 33.10
C PHE A 193 -11.53 -10.61 32.24
N VAL A 194 -11.14 -9.38 32.60
CA VAL A 194 -10.12 -8.61 31.88
C VAL A 194 -8.76 -9.31 31.91
N PHE A 195 -8.41 -9.92 33.05
CA PHE A 195 -7.18 -10.69 33.19
C PHE A 195 -7.12 -11.84 32.17
N TRP A 196 -8.21 -12.60 32.01
CA TRP A 196 -8.27 -13.71 31.04
C TRP A 196 -8.19 -13.25 29.59
N VAL A 197 -8.82 -12.12 29.24
CA VAL A 197 -8.75 -11.55 27.89
C VAL A 197 -7.31 -11.17 27.53
N ILE A 198 -6.61 -10.47 28.43
CA ILE A 198 -5.21 -10.07 28.20
C ILE A 198 -4.29 -11.31 28.19
N ALA A 199 -4.54 -12.29 29.06
CA ALA A 199 -3.79 -13.55 29.07
C ALA A 199 -3.93 -14.33 27.76
N LEU A 200 -5.13 -14.38 27.19
CA LEU A 200 -5.40 -15.03 25.90
C LEU A 200 -4.66 -14.30 24.78
N LEU A 201 -4.66 -12.97 24.78
CA LEU A 201 -3.94 -12.16 23.80
C LEU A 201 -2.43 -12.48 23.81
N PHE A 202 -1.78 -12.48 24.99
CA PHE A 202 -0.36 -12.85 25.09
C PHE A 202 -0.09 -14.30 24.72
N ALA A 203 -0.99 -15.23 25.05
CA ALA A 203 -0.88 -16.62 24.60
C ALA A 203 -0.98 -16.72 23.07
N GLY A 204 -1.85 -15.92 22.43
CA GLY A 204 -1.97 -15.82 20.99
C GLY A 204 -0.67 -15.36 20.33
N PHE A 205 -0.04 -14.31 20.85
CA PHE A 205 1.28 -13.87 20.37
C PHE A 205 2.36 -14.94 20.54
N PHE A 206 2.37 -15.65 21.66
CA PHE A 206 3.33 -16.72 21.89
C PHE A 206 3.16 -17.87 20.88
N VAL A 207 1.93 -18.30 20.62
CA VAL A 207 1.62 -19.35 19.62
C VAL A 207 1.98 -18.88 18.21
N SER A 208 1.56 -17.67 17.82
CA SER A 208 1.89 -17.08 16.51
C SER A 208 3.40 -17.00 16.29
N GLY A 209 4.15 -16.58 17.33
CA GLY A 209 5.61 -16.54 17.29
C GLY A 209 6.26 -17.91 17.07
N ILE A 210 5.77 -18.96 17.74
CA ILE A 210 6.24 -20.34 17.52
C ILE A 210 5.97 -20.79 16.08
N VAL A 211 4.75 -20.58 15.58
CA VAL A 211 4.36 -20.95 14.21
C VAL A 211 5.25 -20.22 13.19
N SER A 212 5.51 -18.93 13.41
CA SER A 212 6.38 -18.13 12.56
C SER A 212 7.82 -18.67 12.53
N ILE A 213 8.38 -19.04 13.68
CA ILE A 213 9.71 -19.67 13.74
C ILE A 213 9.72 -21.00 13.00
N VAL A 214 8.71 -21.86 13.18
CA VAL A 214 8.62 -23.14 12.44
C VAL A 214 8.55 -22.91 10.93
N LYS A 215 7.77 -21.92 10.49
CA LYS A 215 7.70 -21.51 9.07
C LYS A 215 9.06 -21.08 8.55
N SER A 216 9.79 -20.23 9.29
CA SER A 216 11.15 -19.82 8.89
C SER A 216 12.12 -21.01 8.81
N GLN A 217 12.04 -22.01 9.69
CA GLN A 217 12.91 -23.17 9.61
C GLN A 217 12.76 -23.95 8.30
N LYS A 218 11.57 -23.95 7.68
CA LYS A 218 11.37 -24.55 6.35
C LYS A 218 12.12 -23.80 5.26
N LEU A 219 12.14 -22.46 5.31
CA LEU A 219 12.87 -21.62 4.34
C LEU A 219 14.38 -21.85 4.38
N LYS A 220 14.93 -22.12 5.57
CA LYS A 220 16.37 -22.37 5.76
C LYS A 220 16.93 -23.46 4.84
N GLY A 221 16.12 -24.47 4.50
CA GLY A 221 16.54 -25.56 3.61
C GLY A 221 16.73 -25.13 2.15
N MET A 222 16.05 -24.07 1.71
CA MET A 222 16.08 -23.60 0.32
C MET A 222 17.18 -22.56 0.06
N ILE A 223 17.67 -21.89 1.10
CA ILE A 223 18.77 -20.91 1.03
C ILE A 223 20.02 -21.45 0.29
N PRO A 224 20.58 -22.63 0.61
CA PRO A 224 21.80 -23.09 -0.07
C PRO A 224 21.57 -23.47 -1.53
N GLU A 225 20.34 -23.74 -1.95
CA GLU A 225 20.01 -23.96 -3.34
C GLU A 225 19.95 -22.64 -4.11
N GLU A 226 19.27 -21.65 -3.55
CA GLU A 226 19.21 -20.28 -4.10
C GLU A 226 20.60 -19.65 -4.21
N GLU A 227 21.42 -19.73 -3.15
CA GLU A 227 22.80 -19.19 -3.16
C GLU A 227 23.68 -19.83 -4.24
N ARG A 228 23.48 -21.13 -4.51
CA ARG A 228 24.18 -21.81 -5.62
C ARG A 228 23.76 -21.24 -6.96
N LYS A 229 22.46 -21.08 -7.21
CA LYS A 229 21.96 -20.47 -8.45
C LYS A 229 22.48 -19.05 -8.65
N ILE A 230 22.43 -18.22 -7.60
CA ILE A 230 22.98 -16.86 -7.65
C ILE A 230 24.45 -16.92 -8.04
N LYS A 231 25.24 -17.80 -7.40
CA LYS A 231 26.66 -17.94 -7.69
C LYS A 231 26.93 -18.41 -9.14
N ASP A 232 26.13 -19.34 -9.65
CA ASP A 232 26.27 -19.85 -11.02
C ASP A 232 25.98 -18.75 -12.05
N VAL A 233 24.91 -17.95 -11.85
CA VAL A 233 24.59 -16.80 -12.71
C VAL A 233 25.67 -15.72 -12.62
N TRP A 234 26.17 -15.42 -11.42
CA TRP A 234 27.28 -14.49 -11.22
C TRP A 234 28.56 -14.92 -11.94
N ALA A 235 28.89 -16.21 -11.91
CA ALA A 235 30.05 -16.74 -12.61
C ALA A 235 29.89 -16.59 -14.13
N TRP A 236 28.70 -16.89 -14.67
CA TRP A 236 28.41 -16.70 -16.08
C TRP A 236 28.49 -15.24 -16.50
N LEU A 237 27.95 -14.31 -15.69
CA LEU A 237 28.07 -12.87 -15.95
C LEU A 237 29.54 -12.42 -15.99
N GLY A 238 30.36 -12.90 -15.06
CA GLY A 238 31.80 -12.57 -15.04
C GLY A 238 32.58 -13.13 -16.23
N GLU A 239 32.14 -14.22 -16.83
CA GLU A 239 32.78 -14.81 -18.02
C GLU A 239 32.28 -14.18 -19.33
N ASN A 240 31.02 -13.73 -19.36
CA ASN A 240 30.35 -13.29 -20.60
C ASN A 240 30.19 -11.78 -20.72
N LEU A 241 30.31 -11.02 -19.63
CA LEU A 241 30.22 -9.56 -19.64
C LEU A 241 31.63 -8.96 -19.66
N THR A 242 32.00 -8.33 -20.78
CA THR A 242 33.26 -7.58 -20.89
C THR A 242 33.03 -6.09 -20.62
N GLU A 243 34.03 -5.40 -20.06
CA GLU A 243 33.98 -3.94 -19.86
C GLU A 243 33.69 -3.19 -21.17
N GLU A 244 34.24 -3.67 -22.30
CA GLU A 244 33.98 -3.09 -23.62
C GLU A 244 32.51 -3.21 -24.07
N MET A 245 31.81 -4.28 -23.68
CA MET A 245 30.38 -4.42 -23.99
C MET A 245 29.54 -3.43 -23.19
N VAL A 246 29.89 -3.22 -21.92
CA VAL A 246 29.19 -2.30 -21.04
C VAL A 246 29.39 -0.85 -21.47
N GLU A 247 30.63 -0.45 -21.77
CA GLU A 247 30.92 0.88 -22.34
C GLU A 247 30.22 1.11 -23.69
N GLY A 248 30.04 0.04 -24.48
CA GLY A 248 29.33 0.09 -25.75
C GLY A 248 27.83 0.30 -25.64
N TRP A 249 27.23 0.06 -24.47
CA TRP A 249 25.81 0.32 -24.20
C TRP A 249 25.54 1.70 -23.62
N SER A 250 26.58 2.37 -23.11
CA SER A 250 26.47 3.72 -22.55
C SER A 250 26.21 4.77 -23.65
N ASP A 251 25.24 5.64 -23.41
CA ASP A 251 24.90 6.77 -24.28
C ASP A 251 25.32 8.10 -23.62
N ASN A 252 26.22 8.83 -24.28
CA ASN A 252 26.70 10.13 -23.79
C ASN A 252 25.66 11.27 -23.89
N SER A 253 24.49 11.00 -24.48
CA SER A 253 23.40 11.96 -24.62
C SER A 253 22.41 11.95 -23.45
N VAL A 254 22.45 10.91 -22.62
CA VAL A 254 21.60 10.76 -21.43
C VAL A 254 22.38 11.00 -20.14
N SER A 255 21.66 11.16 -19.04
CA SER A 255 22.27 11.30 -17.71
C SER A 255 22.91 9.98 -17.24
N GLU A 256 23.83 10.06 -16.28
CA GLU A 256 24.51 8.90 -15.70
C GLU A 256 23.50 7.87 -15.13
N GLY A 257 22.49 8.34 -14.39
CA GLY A 257 21.43 7.46 -13.86
C GLY A 257 20.55 6.81 -14.94
N GLU A 258 20.39 7.43 -16.12
CA GLU A 258 19.69 6.78 -17.25
C GLU A 258 20.56 5.71 -17.91
N ASN A 259 21.88 5.92 -17.99
CA ASN A 259 22.82 4.90 -18.43
C ASN A 259 22.84 3.69 -17.49
N ASP A 260 22.77 3.91 -16.18
CA ASP A 260 22.69 2.82 -15.19
C ASP A 260 21.51 1.89 -15.47
N LEU A 261 20.32 2.46 -15.70
CA LEU A 261 19.10 1.71 -16.01
C LEU A 261 19.21 0.98 -17.37
N LEU A 262 19.85 1.59 -18.37
CA LEU A 262 20.06 0.97 -19.68
C LEU A 262 20.98 -0.25 -19.61
N ILE A 263 22.09 -0.14 -18.88
CA ILE A 263 23.06 -1.22 -18.72
C ILE A 263 22.43 -2.37 -17.93
N ALA A 264 21.76 -2.09 -16.81
CA ALA A 264 21.05 -3.10 -16.03
C ALA A 264 19.99 -3.83 -16.87
N ALA A 265 19.23 -3.10 -17.71
CA ALA A 265 18.26 -3.69 -18.62
C ALA A 265 18.90 -4.62 -19.67
N HIS A 266 20.08 -4.27 -20.20
CA HIS A 266 20.82 -5.12 -21.13
C HIS A 266 21.33 -6.39 -20.46
N ILE A 267 21.90 -6.29 -19.25
CA ILE A 267 22.35 -7.44 -18.46
C ILE A 267 21.16 -8.38 -18.20
N ARG A 268 20.03 -7.83 -17.77
CA ARG A 268 18.79 -8.57 -17.54
C ARG A 268 18.30 -9.31 -18.79
N GLN A 269 18.33 -8.67 -19.97
CA GLN A 269 17.94 -9.33 -21.22
C GLN A 269 18.83 -10.53 -21.55
N MET A 270 20.15 -10.43 -21.33
CA MET A 270 21.07 -11.56 -21.52
C MET A 270 20.74 -12.71 -20.57
N LEU A 271 20.46 -12.40 -19.30
CA LEU A 271 20.10 -13.39 -18.30
C LEU A 271 18.79 -14.11 -18.64
N VAL A 272 17.77 -13.38 -19.10
CA VAL A 272 16.47 -13.98 -19.50
C VAL A 272 16.65 -14.94 -20.69
N HIS A 273 17.57 -14.62 -21.61
CA HIS A 273 17.87 -15.50 -22.73
C HIS A 273 18.61 -16.78 -22.30
N GLU A 274 19.58 -16.67 -21.39
CA GLU A 274 20.39 -17.80 -20.94
C GLU A 274 19.65 -18.70 -19.92
N TYR A 275 18.87 -18.10 -19.02
CA TYR A 275 18.18 -18.77 -17.92
C TYR A 275 16.64 -18.65 -18.03
N PRO A 276 16.01 -19.14 -19.13
CA PRO A 276 14.57 -18.97 -19.35
C PRO A 276 13.70 -19.73 -18.34
N SER A 277 14.28 -20.67 -17.58
CA SER A 277 13.58 -21.42 -16.54
C SER A 277 13.49 -20.70 -15.20
N GLU A 278 14.29 -19.65 -14.99
CA GLU A 278 14.29 -18.89 -13.74
C GLU A 278 13.30 -17.72 -13.79
N PRO A 279 12.74 -17.30 -12.64
CA PRO A 279 11.80 -16.18 -12.61
C PRO A 279 12.46 -14.87 -13.06
N GLU A 280 11.72 -14.07 -13.84
CA GLU A 280 12.25 -12.80 -14.38
C GLU A 280 12.70 -11.82 -13.28
N ALA A 281 11.95 -11.76 -12.17
CA ALA A 281 12.29 -10.93 -11.02
C ALA A 281 13.58 -11.40 -10.32
N PHE A 282 13.88 -12.70 -10.32
CA PHE A 282 15.12 -13.24 -9.76
C PHE A 282 16.33 -12.82 -10.60
N LEU A 283 16.21 -12.90 -11.91
CA LEU A 283 17.28 -12.50 -12.84
C LEU A 283 17.51 -10.99 -12.82
N GLU A 284 16.46 -10.21 -12.66
CA GLU A 284 16.53 -8.76 -12.49
C GLU A 284 17.29 -8.36 -11.22
N MET A 285 16.92 -8.93 -10.06
CA MET A 285 17.68 -8.72 -8.83
C MET A 285 19.17 -9.05 -9.02
N ILE A 286 19.51 -10.14 -9.72
CA ILE A 286 20.92 -10.48 -9.98
C ILE A 286 21.59 -9.47 -10.90
N ALA A 287 20.91 -9.02 -11.96
CA ALA A 287 21.45 -8.02 -12.88
C ALA A 287 21.77 -6.72 -12.16
N ASP A 288 20.85 -6.25 -11.32
CA ASP A 288 20.99 -5.01 -10.56
C ASP A 288 22.14 -5.13 -9.54
N GLU A 289 22.17 -6.20 -8.74
CA GLU A 289 23.25 -6.42 -7.77
C GLU A 289 24.63 -6.59 -8.42
N TYR A 290 24.68 -7.23 -9.58
CA TYR A 290 25.93 -7.40 -10.31
C TYR A 290 26.41 -6.07 -10.89
N TYR A 291 25.51 -5.27 -11.45
CA TYR A 291 25.83 -3.95 -11.98
C TYR A 291 26.36 -3.03 -10.86
N GLU A 292 25.60 -2.91 -9.77
CA GLU A 292 25.95 -2.07 -8.62
C GLU A 292 27.32 -2.46 -8.03
N LYS A 293 27.65 -3.75 -7.97
CA LYS A 293 28.93 -4.17 -7.36
C LYS A 293 30.15 -3.99 -8.26
N ASN A 294 29.98 -4.00 -9.58
CA ASN A 294 31.11 -4.01 -10.52
C ASN A 294 31.30 -2.68 -11.26
N TYR A 295 30.28 -1.85 -11.37
CA TYR A 295 30.29 -0.64 -12.21
C TYR A 295 29.91 0.66 -11.48
N VAL A 296 29.39 0.58 -10.26
CA VAL A 296 29.10 1.72 -9.37
C VAL A 296 30.14 1.79 -8.25
#